data_AF-A0A2D4GLS8-F1
#
_entry.id   AF-A0A2D4GLS8-F1
#
_cell.length_a   1.000
_cell.length_b   1.000
_cell.length_c   1.000
_cell.angle_alpha   90.00
_cell.angle_beta   90.00
_cell.angle_gamma   90.00
#
_symmetry.space_group_name_H-M   'P 1'
#
loop_
_entity.id
_entity.type
_entity.pdbx_description
1 polymer ?
#
loop_
_entity_poly.entity_id
_entity_poly.type
_entity_poly.pdbx_seq_one_letter_code
_entity_poly.pdbx_strand_id
1 'polypeptide(L)'
;FQLCKELSELVSICKSVQFKDFQVSFQLQKYWEVCSFNEVLATKYANEHPGDFVNYNKRFLARVFPSPMRIDSSNMNPQDFWKCGCQIVAMNFQTPGLMMDLNIGWFRQNGNCGYVLRPAIMREEVSFFSANTKDSVPGVSPQLLHVKIISGQNFPKPKGSGAKGDVVDPYVYVEIHGIPAD
;
A
#
# COMPACT_ATOMS: atom_id res chain seq x y z
N PHE A 1 29.36 -10.26 5.30
CA PHE A 1 29.32 -9.33 6.45
C PHE A 1 28.62 -10.03 7.61
N GLN A 2 29.22 -10.03 8.79
CA GLN A 2 28.63 -10.61 10.00
C GLN A 2 28.22 -9.45 10.92
N LEU A 3 27.04 -9.53 11.53
CA LEU A 3 26.49 -8.46 12.37
C LEU A 3 27.22 -8.42 13.71
N CYS A 4 27.63 -7.24 14.19
CA CYS A 4 28.20 -7.11 15.53
C CYS A 4 27.14 -7.37 16.60
N LYS A 5 27.58 -7.90 17.74
CA LYS A 5 26.69 -8.34 18.83
C LYS A 5 25.88 -7.18 19.37
N GLU A 6 26.52 -6.02 19.55
CA GLU A 6 25.93 -4.82 20.12
C GLU A 6 24.75 -4.33 19.26
N LEU A 7 24.88 -4.37 17.92
CA LEU A 7 23.78 -4.01 17.03
C LEU A 7 22.69 -5.08 17.00
N SER A 8 23.07 -6.36 17.09
CA SER A 8 22.10 -7.47 17.15
C SER A 8 21.24 -7.42 18.41
N GLU A 9 21.79 -6.99 19.54
CA GLU A 9 21.07 -6.92 20.82
C GLU A 9 20.02 -5.79 20.84
N LEU A 10 20.12 -4.80 19.94
CA LEU A 10 19.10 -3.75 19.80
C LEU A 10 17.81 -4.24 19.11
N VAL A 11 17.84 -5.40 18.45
CA VAL A 11 16.69 -5.93 17.70
C VAL A 11 15.80 -6.75 18.62
N SER A 12 14.71 -6.14 19.10
CA SER A 12 13.70 -6.79 19.94
C SER A 12 12.44 -7.16 19.15
N ILE A 13 11.92 -6.21 18.38
CA ILE A 13 10.77 -6.36 17.48
C ILE A 13 11.27 -6.06 16.06
N CYS A 14 10.69 -6.71 15.06
CA CYS A 14 11.09 -6.59 13.65
C CYS A 14 12.44 -7.24 13.31
N LYS A 15 12.69 -8.45 13.82
CA LYS A 15 13.84 -9.25 13.37
C LYS A 15 13.68 -9.59 11.88
N SER A 16 14.57 -9.05 11.05
CA SER A 16 14.54 -9.32 9.61
C SER A 16 14.85 -10.79 9.33
N VAL A 17 13.97 -11.45 8.57
CA VAL A 17 14.17 -12.82 8.09
C VAL A 17 13.87 -12.92 6.60
N GLN A 18 14.42 -13.96 5.97
CA GLN A 18 14.11 -14.25 4.57
C GLN A 18 12.77 -14.97 4.48
N PHE A 19 11.88 -14.47 3.63
CA PHE A 19 10.66 -15.17 3.28
C PHE A 19 11.01 -16.43 2.48
N LYS A 20 10.43 -17.57 2.87
CA LYS A 20 10.57 -18.85 2.16
C LYS A 20 9.32 -19.11 1.33
N ASP A 21 8.20 -19.27 2.00
CA ASP A 21 6.86 -19.38 1.45
C ASP A 21 5.82 -19.15 2.56
N PHE A 22 4.55 -19.01 2.19
CA PHE A 22 3.47 -18.73 3.13
C PHE A 22 3.27 -19.86 4.15
N GLN A 23 3.29 -21.12 3.70
CA GLN A 23 3.01 -22.28 4.55
C GLN A 23 4.07 -22.46 5.65
N VAL A 24 5.35 -22.35 5.28
CA VAL A 24 6.47 -22.38 6.22
C VAL A 24 6.39 -21.22 7.20
N SER A 25 6.04 -20.02 6.73
CA SER A 25 5.85 -18.88 7.62
C SER A 25 4.73 -19.10 8.64
N PHE A 26 3.58 -19.64 8.24
CA PHE A 26 2.48 -19.91 9.19
C PHE A 26 2.86 -20.90 10.29
N GLN A 27 3.74 -21.86 9.98
CA GLN A 27 4.18 -22.88 10.92
C GLN A 27 5.34 -22.41 11.81
N LEU A 28 6.32 -21.71 11.23
CA LEU A 28 7.63 -21.50 11.87
C LEU A 28 7.95 -20.04 12.20
N GLN A 29 7.45 -19.07 11.43
CA GLN A 29 7.78 -17.66 11.61
C GLN A 29 7.21 -17.13 12.93
N LYS A 30 7.99 -16.32 13.64
CA LYS A 30 7.56 -15.68 14.88
C LYS A 30 6.90 -14.32 14.57
N TYR A 31 5.95 -13.89 15.39
CA TYR A 31 5.21 -12.65 15.14
C TYR A 31 6.08 -11.38 15.19
N TRP A 32 7.25 -11.45 15.83
CA TRP A 32 8.25 -10.37 15.86
C TRP A 32 9.22 -10.42 14.67
N GLU A 33 9.12 -11.40 13.78
CA GLU A 33 9.94 -11.51 12.57
C GLU A 33 9.24 -10.83 11.39
N VAL A 34 10.03 -10.09 10.59
CA VAL A 34 9.57 -9.29 9.45
C VAL A 34 10.22 -9.78 8.18
N CYS A 35 9.41 -9.95 7.14
CA CYS A 35 9.89 -10.24 5.79
C CYS A 35 9.84 -8.98 4.93
N SER A 36 10.88 -8.78 4.13
CA SER A 36 10.93 -7.71 3.11
C SER A 36 10.79 -8.32 1.71
N PHE A 37 9.92 -7.72 0.90
CA PHE A 37 9.61 -8.12 -0.46
C PHE A 37 9.95 -6.95 -1.40
N ASN A 38 10.74 -7.20 -2.44
CA ASN A 38 10.82 -6.24 -3.53
C ASN A 38 9.47 -6.19 -4.27
N GLU A 39 9.15 -5.06 -4.91
CA GLU A 39 7.85 -4.88 -5.56
C GLU A 39 7.52 -5.98 -6.58
N VAL A 40 8.51 -6.49 -7.33
CA VAL A 40 8.29 -7.50 -8.37
C VAL A 40 7.80 -8.81 -7.74
N LEU A 41 8.45 -9.24 -6.65
CA LEU A 41 8.08 -10.43 -5.92
C LEU A 41 6.76 -10.25 -5.17
N ALA A 42 6.55 -9.08 -4.55
CA ALA A 42 5.29 -8.77 -3.88
C ALA A 42 4.11 -8.77 -4.86
N THR A 43 4.27 -8.20 -6.05
CA THR A 43 3.26 -8.20 -7.12
C THR A 43 2.97 -9.61 -7.60
N LYS A 44 4.00 -10.46 -7.75
CA LYS A 44 3.82 -11.88 -8.06
C LYS A 44 2.91 -12.55 -7.03
N TYR A 45 3.19 -12.40 -5.73
CA TYR A 45 2.36 -12.98 -4.68
C TYR A 45 0.96 -12.36 -4.59
N ALA A 46 0.82 -11.05 -4.81
CA ALA A 46 -0.48 -10.38 -4.86
C ALA A 46 -1.38 -10.92 -5.99
N ASN A 47 -0.78 -11.39 -7.09
CA ASN A 47 -1.51 -11.93 -8.23
C ASN A 47 -1.77 -13.45 -8.10
N GLU A 48 -0.73 -14.22 -7.76
CA GLU A 48 -0.80 -15.70 -7.73
C GLU A 48 -1.40 -16.23 -6.42
N HIS A 49 -1.17 -15.53 -5.29
CA HIS A 49 -1.52 -15.97 -3.94
C HIS A 49 -2.17 -14.85 -3.08
N PRO A 50 -3.19 -14.11 -3.58
CA PRO A 50 -3.75 -12.95 -2.88
C PRO A 50 -4.32 -13.26 -1.49
N GLY A 51 -5.02 -14.40 -1.34
CA GLY A 51 -5.62 -14.79 -0.06
C GLY A 51 -4.56 -15.18 0.98
N ASP A 52 -3.52 -15.91 0.58
CA ASP A 52 -2.41 -16.26 1.48
C ASP A 52 -1.66 -15.02 1.92
N PHE A 53 -1.46 -14.04 1.03
CA PHE A 53 -0.78 -12.81 1.39
C PHE A 53 -1.59 -11.95 2.36
N VAL A 54 -2.90 -11.85 2.16
CA VAL A 54 -3.83 -11.24 3.13
C VAL A 54 -3.71 -11.93 4.49
N ASN A 55 -3.80 -13.26 4.53
CA ASN A 55 -3.75 -14.03 5.77
C ASN A 55 -2.38 -13.95 6.46
N TYR A 56 -1.28 -13.94 5.69
CA TYR A 56 0.07 -13.71 6.18
C TYR A 56 0.14 -12.38 6.94
N ASN A 57 -0.40 -11.33 6.34
CA ASN A 57 -0.38 -9.99 6.91
C ASN A 57 -1.34 -9.81 8.10
N LYS A 58 -2.22 -10.77 8.42
CA LYS A 58 -2.99 -10.73 9.68
C LYS A 58 -2.07 -10.95 10.90
N ARG A 59 -1.04 -11.79 10.75
CA ARG A 59 -0.17 -12.25 11.84
C ARG A 59 1.23 -11.66 11.81
N PHE A 60 1.75 -11.36 10.61
CA PHE A 60 3.12 -10.89 10.41
C PHE A 60 3.13 -9.50 9.78
N LEU A 61 4.20 -8.76 10.04
CA LEU A 61 4.49 -7.50 9.35
C LEU A 61 5.24 -7.80 8.05
N ALA A 62 4.75 -7.25 6.94
CA ALA A 62 5.43 -7.29 5.65
C ALA A 62 5.91 -5.90 5.25
N ARG A 63 7.16 -5.82 4.82
CA ARG A 63 7.73 -4.64 4.17
C ARG A 63 7.80 -4.85 2.67
N VAL A 64 7.13 -4.01 1.89
CA VAL A 64 7.29 -3.96 0.43
C VAL A 64 8.11 -2.73 0.08
N PHE A 65 9.03 -2.83 -0.87
CA PHE A 65 9.86 -1.71 -1.29
C PHE A 65 10.06 -1.65 -2.81
N PRO A 66 10.32 -0.45 -3.38
CA PRO A 66 10.44 -0.27 -4.81
C PRO A 66 11.62 -1.06 -5.39
N SER A 67 11.50 -1.52 -6.64
CA SER A 67 12.58 -2.22 -7.34
C SER A 67 13.80 -1.31 -7.51
N PRO A 68 15.02 -1.87 -7.40
CA PRO A 68 16.24 -1.14 -7.78
C PRO A 68 16.24 -0.61 -9.22
N MET A 69 15.38 -1.17 -10.11
CA MET A 69 15.22 -0.71 -11.49
C MET A 69 14.55 0.67 -11.60
N ARG A 70 13.92 1.15 -10.53
CA ARG A 70 13.40 2.53 -10.43
C ARG A 70 14.53 3.50 -10.10
N ILE A 71 15.48 3.61 -11.02
CA ILE A 71 16.69 4.45 -10.87
C ILE A 71 16.32 5.93 -10.71
N ASP A 72 15.19 6.33 -11.31
CA ASP A 72 14.59 7.66 -11.19
C ASP A 72 13.87 7.91 -9.86
N SER A 73 13.91 6.95 -8.93
CA SER A 73 13.15 6.98 -7.68
C SER A 73 11.63 7.08 -7.88
N SER A 74 11.09 6.63 -9.02
CA SER A 74 9.65 6.50 -9.20
C SER A 74 9.03 5.60 -8.12
N ASN A 75 7.71 5.71 -7.95
CA ASN A 75 6.97 4.99 -6.92
C ASN A 75 6.07 3.92 -7.53
N MET A 76 5.92 2.82 -6.81
CA MET A 76 4.92 1.78 -7.08
C MET A 76 3.54 2.20 -6.57
N ASN A 77 2.46 1.61 -7.08
CA ASN A 77 1.13 1.89 -6.54
C ASN A 77 0.98 1.26 -5.15
N PRO A 78 0.82 2.04 -4.07
CA PRO A 78 0.72 1.48 -2.73
C PRO A 78 -0.56 0.64 -2.54
N GLN A 79 -1.64 0.97 -3.28
CA GLN A 79 -2.91 0.27 -3.18
C GLN A 79 -2.79 -1.21 -3.56
N ASP A 80 -1.91 -1.56 -4.50
CA ASP A 80 -1.69 -2.95 -4.92
C ASP A 80 -1.20 -3.85 -3.78
N PHE A 81 -0.57 -3.28 -2.76
CA PHE A 81 -0.04 -3.99 -1.61
C PHE A 81 -0.90 -3.79 -0.36
N TRP A 82 -1.52 -2.62 -0.19
CA TRP A 82 -2.49 -2.40 0.89
C TRP A 82 -3.69 -3.31 0.77
N LYS A 83 -4.19 -3.58 -0.44
CA LYS A 83 -5.26 -4.58 -0.65
C LYS A 83 -4.86 -6.00 -0.23
N CYS A 84 -3.56 -6.31 -0.20
CA CYS A 84 -3.04 -7.57 0.34
C CYS A 84 -2.73 -7.50 1.84
N GLY A 85 -2.99 -6.36 2.49
CA GLY A 85 -2.74 -6.15 3.92
C GLY A 85 -1.32 -5.77 4.30
N CYS A 86 -0.41 -5.57 3.33
CA CYS A 86 0.96 -5.14 3.61
C CYS A 86 0.95 -3.79 4.34
N GLN A 87 1.64 -3.71 5.48
CA GLN A 87 1.56 -2.54 6.37
C GLN A 87 2.71 -1.56 6.11
N ILE A 88 3.89 -2.07 5.76
CA ILE A 88 5.09 -1.26 5.54
C ILE A 88 5.35 -1.17 4.03
N VAL A 89 4.52 -0.40 3.34
CA VAL A 89 4.66 -0.14 1.90
C VAL A 89 5.59 1.06 1.72
N ALA A 90 6.88 0.79 1.54
CA ALA A 90 7.92 1.81 1.50
C ALA A 90 7.87 2.58 0.18
N MET A 91 7.96 3.91 0.27
CA MET A 91 7.87 4.83 -0.86
C MET A 91 9.13 5.71 -0.91
N ASN A 92 9.46 6.20 -2.10
CA ASN A 92 10.44 7.27 -2.31
C ASN A 92 9.77 8.63 -2.05
N PHE A 93 9.85 9.13 -0.82
CA PHE A 93 9.17 10.36 -0.36
C PHE A 93 9.64 11.63 -1.07
N GLN A 94 10.84 11.62 -1.65
CA GLN A 94 11.37 12.72 -2.45
C GLN A 94 10.69 12.87 -3.82
N THR A 95 9.96 11.83 -4.28
CA THR A 95 9.38 11.80 -5.62
C THR A 95 7.87 12.09 -5.55
N PRO A 96 7.44 13.31 -5.94
CA PRO A 96 6.03 13.64 -6.02
C PRO A 96 5.34 12.88 -7.16
N GLY A 97 4.01 12.80 -7.10
CA GLY A 97 3.18 12.18 -8.13
C GLY A 97 2.08 11.33 -7.53
N LEU A 98 1.21 10.80 -8.40
CA LEU A 98 -0.03 10.11 -8.02
C LEU A 98 0.16 9.08 -6.90
N MET A 99 1.19 8.24 -6.99
CA MET A 99 1.43 7.19 -5.97
C MET A 99 1.78 7.76 -4.60
N MET A 100 2.51 8.88 -4.56
CA MET A 100 2.80 9.59 -3.32
C MET A 100 1.56 10.36 -2.83
N ASP A 101 0.74 10.90 -3.73
CA ASP A 101 -0.52 11.56 -3.38
C ASP A 101 -1.49 10.58 -2.72
N LEU A 102 -1.59 9.34 -3.23
CA LEU A 102 -2.33 8.25 -2.59
C LEU A 102 -1.77 7.91 -1.20
N ASN A 103 -0.45 7.79 -1.07
CA ASN A 103 0.23 7.55 0.21
C ASN A 103 -0.09 8.65 1.26
N ILE A 104 0.09 9.91 0.88
CA ILE A 104 -0.19 11.06 1.74
C ILE A 104 -1.69 11.11 2.08
N GLY A 105 -2.56 10.92 1.10
CA GLY A 105 -4.02 10.90 1.28
C GLY A 105 -4.47 9.82 2.26
N TRP A 106 -3.93 8.60 2.14
CA TRP A 106 -4.27 7.49 3.02
C TRP A 106 -3.86 7.76 4.47
N PHE A 107 -2.61 8.21 4.69
CA PHE A 107 -2.09 8.48 6.02
C PHE A 107 -2.57 9.80 6.63
N ARG A 108 -3.38 10.60 5.92
CA ARG A 108 -4.10 11.72 6.54
C ARG A 108 -5.18 11.28 7.53
N GLN A 109 -5.61 10.03 7.43
CA GLN A 109 -6.54 9.43 8.37
C GLN A 109 -5.91 9.33 9.76
N ASN A 110 -6.75 9.09 10.77
CA ASN A 110 -6.32 8.86 12.15
C ASN A 110 -5.36 9.95 12.70
N GLY A 111 -5.67 11.22 12.38
CA GLY A 111 -4.92 12.37 12.89
C GLY A 111 -3.48 12.47 12.37
N ASN A 112 -3.19 11.97 11.17
CA ASN A 112 -1.85 12.00 10.55
C ASN A 112 -0.77 11.28 11.37
N CYS A 113 -1.12 10.31 12.24
CA CYS A 113 -0.15 9.70 13.15
C CYS A 113 0.78 8.66 12.51
N GLY A 114 0.63 8.38 11.22
CA GLY A 114 1.39 7.37 10.49
C GLY A 114 0.86 5.94 10.63
N TYR A 115 -0.21 5.72 11.40
CA TYR A 115 -0.86 4.42 11.56
C TYR A 115 -2.34 4.51 11.22
N VAL A 116 -2.79 3.68 10.28
CA VAL A 116 -4.20 3.55 9.89
C VAL A 116 -4.67 2.13 10.15
N LEU A 117 -5.74 1.97 10.91
CA LEU A 117 -6.28 0.66 11.25
C LEU A 117 -6.87 0.00 9.99
N ARG A 118 -6.42 -1.21 9.66
CA ARG A 118 -6.97 -1.99 8.54
C ARG A 118 -8.45 -2.37 8.77
N PRO A 119 -9.24 -2.55 7.70
CA PRO A 119 -10.60 -3.07 7.78
C PRO A 119 -10.69 -4.38 8.57
N ALA A 120 -11.82 -4.61 9.25
CA ALA A 120 -12.03 -5.79 10.09
C ALA A 120 -11.81 -7.11 9.33
N ILE A 121 -12.29 -7.18 8.08
CA ILE A 121 -12.12 -8.36 7.21
C ILE A 121 -10.65 -8.71 6.92
N MET A 122 -9.72 -7.77 7.13
CA MET A 122 -8.28 -7.97 6.96
C MET A 122 -7.54 -8.18 8.29
N ARG A 123 -8.26 -8.26 9.42
CA ARG A 123 -7.71 -8.44 10.76
C ARG A 123 -8.24 -9.69 11.45
N GLU A 124 -9.49 -10.06 11.20
CA GLU A 124 -10.14 -11.21 11.84
C GLU A 124 -9.56 -12.54 11.33
N GLU A 125 -9.35 -13.51 12.22
CA GLU A 125 -8.75 -14.80 11.86
C GLU A 125 -9.64 -15.60 10.90
N VAL A 126 -10.96 -15.60 11.15
CA VAL A 126 -11.96 -16.41 10.42
C VAL A 126 -12.52 -15.74 9.17
N SER A 127 -12.11 -14.51 8.84
CA SER A 127 -12.58 -13.82 7.63
C SER A 127 -11.86 -14.32 6.37
N PHE A 128 -12.62 -14.63 5.32
CA PHE A 128 -12.06 -14.91 4.00
C PHE A 128 -12.10 -13.66 3.13
N PHE A 129 -10.92 -13.13 2.79
CA PHE A 129 -10.77 -12.00 1.88
C PHE A 129 -9.63 -12.26 0.90
N SER A 130 -9.91 -12.00 -0.38
CA SER A 130 -8.91 -12.03 -1.44
C SER A 130 -8.83 -10.64 -2.07
N ALA A 131 -7.62 -10.13 -2.21
CA ALA A 131 -7.34 -8.84 -2.84
C ALA A 131 -7.81 -8.73 -4.31
N ASN A 132 -8.10 -9.86 -4.96
CA ASN A 132 -8.53 -9.94 -6.35
C ASN A 132 -10.02 -10.33 -6.50
N THR A 133 -10.81 -10.22 -5.43
CA THR A 133 -12.27 -10.36 -5.52
C THR A 133 -12.82 -9.37 -6.55
N LYS A 134 -13.63 -9.88 -7.49
CA LYS A 134 -14.26 -9.10 -8.57
C LYS A 134 -15.75 -8.82 -8.33
N ASP A 135 -16.36 -9.61 -7.46
CA ASP A 135 -17.77 -9.50 -7.10
C ASP A 135 -17.90 -8.84 -5.72
N SER A 136 -18.98 -9.13 -4.99
CA SER A 136 -19.16 -8.65 -3.62
C SER A 136 -18.15 -9.26 -2.65
N VAL A 137 -17.61 -8.43 -1.75
CA VAL A 137 -16.83 -8.88 -0.61
C VAL A 137 -17.78 -9.47 0.46
N PRO A 138 -17.60 -10.72 0.91
CA PRO A 138 -18.47 -11.33 1.92
C PRO A 138 -18.55 -10.48 3.20
N GLY A 139 -19.77 -10.23 3.67
CA GLY A 139 -20.01 -9.45 4.89
C GLY A 139 -19.87 -7.94 4.74
N VAL A 140 -19.63 -7.43 3.52
CA VAL A 140 -19.54 -5.99 3.23
C VAL A 140 -20.67 -5.60 2.27
N SER A 141 -21.50 -4.65 2.69
CA SER A 141 -22.59 -4.13 1.85
C SER A 141 -22.06 -3.11 0.83
N PRO A 142 -22.37 -3.27 -0.48
CA PRO A 142 -22.02 -2.29 -1.50
C PRO A 142 -22.55 -0.90 -1.18
N GLN A 143 -21.82 0.13 -1.60
CA GLN A 143 -22.19 1.53 -1.41
C GLN A 143 -22.36 2.22 -2.76
N LEU A 144 -23.29 3.19 -2.84
CA LEU A 144 -23.48 4.02 -4.02
C LEU A 144 -22.80 5.38 -3.81
N LEU A 145 -21.79 5.69 -4.61
CA LEU A 145 -21.10 6.98 -4.60
C LEU A 145 -21.58 7.85 -5.78
N HIS A 146 -22.17 9.00 -5.47
CA HIS A 146 -22.54 10.01 -6.48
C HIS A 146 -21.64 11.24 -6.34
N VAL A 147 -20.80 11.51 -7.34
CA VAL A 147 -19.93 12.69 -7.39
C VAL A 147 -20.41 13.64 -8.48
N LYS A 148 -20.85 14.84 -8.09
CA LYS A 148 -21.22 15.91 -9.02
C LYS A 148 -20.19 17.03 -8.96
N ILE A 149 -19.45 17.23 -10.05
CA ILE A 149 -18.57 18.39 -10.20
C ILE A 149 -19.42 19.61 -10.53
N ILE A 150 -19.49 20.57 -9.61
CA ILE A 150 -20.33 21.76 -9.75
C ILE A 150 -19.51 22.94 -10.32
N SER A 151 -18.37 23.23 -9.71
CA SER A 151 -17.51 24.37 -10.07
C SER A 151 -16.12 24.19 -9.46
N GLY A 152 -15.17 25.03 -9.86
CA GLY A 152 -13.86 25.17 -9.21
C GLY A 152 -13.54 26.63 -8.97
N GLN A 153 -12.74 26.92 -7.95
CA GLN A 153 -12.38 28.28 -7.54
C GLN A 153 -10.87 28.42 -7.42
N ASN A 154 -10.32 29.55 -7.88
CA ASN A 154 -8.93 29.93 -7.68
C ASN A 154 -7.91 28.85 -8.09
N PHE A 155 -8.12 28.18 -9.24
CA PHE A 155 -7.16 27.20 -9.73
C PHE A 155 -5.77 27.81 -9.90
N PRO A 156 -4.71 27.21 -9.34
CA PRO A 156 -3.37 27.73 -9.49
C PRO A 156 -2.92 27.58 -10.95
N LYS A 157 -2.11 28.52 -11.43
CA LYS A 157 -1.45 28.37 -12.73
C LYS A 157 -0.48 27.16 -12.66
N PRO A 158 -0.53 26.21 -13.61
CA PRO A 158 0.41 25.10 -13.64
C PRO A 158 1.87 25.59 -13.67
N LYS A 159 2.76 24.93 -12.95
CA LYS A 159 4.19 25.28 -12.96
C LYS A 159 4.73 25.20 -14.39
N GLY A 160 5.44 26.24 -14.83
CA GLY A 160 6.01 26.32 -16.18
C GLY A 160 5.05 26.83 -17.27
N SER A 161 3.82 27.19 -16.93
CA SER A 161 2.83 27.72 -17.90
C SER A 161 3.00 29.20 -18.26
N GLY A 162 4.06 29.87 -17.78
CA GLY A 162 4.28 31.31 -18.00
C GLY A 162 4.41 31.75 -19.46
N ALA A 163 4.63 30.81 -20.39
CA ALA A 163 4.74 31.07 -21.82
C ALA A 163 3.44 30.86 -22.61
N LYS A 164 2.37 30.32 -22.01
CA LYS A 164 1.11 29.96 -22.70
C LYS A 164 -0.10 30.57 -21.99
N GLY A 165 -0.29 31.87 -22.18
CA GLY A 165 -1.53 32.58 -21.83
C GLY A 165 -1.74 32.86 -20.34
N ASP A 166 -2.64 33.78 -20.05
CA ASP A 166 -2.95 34.24 -18.69
C ASP A 166 -4.05 33.43 -17.99
N VAL A 167 -4.86 32.70 -18.74
CA VAL A 167 -6.04 31.97 -18.26
C VAL A 167 -5.76 30.46 -18.34
N VAL A 168 -6.21 29.72 -17.32
CA VAL A 168 -6.13 28.26 -17.28
C VAL A 168 -7.40 27.65 -17.89
N ASP A 169 -7.25 26.54 -18.62
CA ASP A 169 -8.35 25.72 -19.14
C ASP A 169 -8.43 24.41 -18.32
N PRO A 170 -9.11 24.40 -17.16
CA PRO A 170 -9.12 23.25 -16.27
C PRO A 170 -10.10 22.18 -16.76
N TYR A 171 -9.76 20.93 -16.48
CA TYR A 171 -10.70 19.82 -16.46
C TYR A 171 -10.53 19.05 -15.15
N VAL A 172 -11.56 18.29 -14.78
CA VAL A 172 -11.55 17.46 -13.57
C VAL A 172 -11.71 16.01 -13.99
N TYR A 173 -10.90 15.14 -13.41
CA TYR A 173 -11.04 13.69 -13.48
C TYR A 173 -11.27 13.16 -12.06
N VAL A 174 -12.02 12.06 -11.96
CA VAL A 174 -12.32 11.38 -10.70
C VAL A 174 -11.90 9.93 -10.85
N GLU A 175 -11.12 9.43 -9.89
CA GLU A 175 -10.62 8.07 -9.87
C GLU A 175 -11.02 7.39 -8.56
N ILE A 176 -11.28 6.09 -8.64
CA ILE A 176 -11.48 5.22 -7.49
C ILE A 176 -10.27 4.29 -7.43
N HIS A 177 -9.62 4.25 -6.27
CA HIS A 177 -8.45 3.40 -6.01
C HIS A 177 -8.83 2.40 -4.92
N GLY A 178 -8.88 1.12 -5.29
CA GLY A 178 -9.56 0.10 -4.49
C GLY A 178 -9.15 -1.32 -4.84
N ILE A 179 -10.05 -2.27 -4.58
CA ILE A 179 -9.96 -3.62 -5.13
C ILE A 179 -10.59 -3.66 -6.54
N PRO A 180 -10.38 -4.73 -7.34
CA PRO A 180 -10.99 -4.83 -8.67
C PRO A 180 -12.53 -4.80 -8.71
N ALA A 181 -13.20 -4.95 -7.57
CA ALA A 181 -14.66 -4.89 -7.45
C ALA A 181 -15.20 -3.46 -7.23
N ASP A 182 -14.33 -2.48 -6.95
CA ASP A 182 -14.69 -1.07 -6.80
C ASP A 182 -14.76 -0.37 -8.16
#